data_AF-A0A8T5NTL8-F1
#
_entry.id   AF-A0A8T5NTL8-F1
#
_cell.length_a   1.000
_cell.length_b   1.000
_cell.length_c   1.000
_cell.angle_alpha   90.00
_cell.angle_beta   90.00
_cell.angle_gamma   90.00
#
_symmetry.space_group_name_H-M   'P 1'
#
loop_
_entity.id
_entity.type
_entity.pdbx_description
1 polymer ?
#
loop_
_entity_poly.entity_id
_entity_poly.type
_entity_poly.pdbx_seq_one_letter_code
_entity_poly.pdbx_strand_id
1 'polypeptide(L)' 'MKIALISDIHANLEAFEEVLKDIKKRNIKNILCAGDIVGFGANPNECCKLVKDNNIVSVKGNFDVDVIT' A
#
# COMPACT_ATOMS: atom_id res chain seq x y z
N MET A 1 18.69 -11.27 0.67
CA MET A 1 17.84 -10.11 1.01
C MET A 1 16.46 -10.34 0.42
N LYS A 2 15.37 -10.14 1.16
CA LYS A 2 13.99 -10.30 0.67
C LYS A 2 13.30 -8.93 0.62
N ILE A 3 12.52 -8.70 -0.43
CA ILE A 3 11.70 -7.50 -0.63
C ILE A 3 10.26 -7.98 -0.88
N ALA A 4 9.29 -7.34 -0.24
CA ALA A 4 7.89 -7.51 -0.58
C ALA A 4 7.51 -6.41 -1.59
N LEU A 5 7.03 -6.82 -2.76
CA LEU A 5 6.47 -5.91 -3.76
C LEU A 5 4.95 -6.07 -3.76
N ILE A 6 4.25 -4.96 -3.56
CA ILE A 6 2.79 -4.87 -3.58
C ILE A 6 2.34 -3.80 -4.57
N SER A 7 1.07 -3.77 -4.94
CA SER A 7 0.49 -2.76 -5.83
C SER A 7 -1.04 -2.74 -5.69
N ASP A 8 -1.70 -1.73 -6.27
CA ASP A 8 -3.15 -1.72 -6.51
C ASP A 8 -3.96 -1.92 -5.22
N ILE A 9 -3.57 -1.21 -4.15
CA ILE A 9 -4.27 -1.27 -2.86
C ILE A 9 -5.70 -0.72 -3.02
N HIS A 10 -5.87 0.32 -3.85
CA HIS A 10 -7.15 0.94 -4.17
C HIS A 10 -8.03 1.22 -2.94
N ALA A 11 -7.43 1.76 -1.87
CA ALA A 11 -8.12 2.09 -0.63
C ALA A 11 -8.87 0.91 0.05
N ASN A 12 -8.47 -0.33 -0.25
CA ASN A 12 -8.96 -1.54 0.41
C ASN A 12 -8.14 -1.81 1.68
N LEU A 13 -8.61 -1.26 2.80
CA LEU A 13 -7.89 -1.30 4.08
C LEU A 13 -7.74 -2.73 4.60
N GLU A 14 -8.82 -3.51 4.56
CA GLU A 14 -8.87 -4.86 5.10
C GLU A 14 -7.89 -5.79 4.37
N ALA A 15 -7.85 -5.71 3.03
CA ALA A 15 -6.90 -6.48 2.24
C ALA A 15 -5.45 -6.04 2.54
N PHE A 16 -5.22 -4.73 2.64
CA PHE A 16 -3.88 -4.21 2.89
C PHE A 16 -3.34 -4.61 4.26
N GLU A 17 -4.16 -4.55 5.31
CA GLU A 17 -3.77 -5.00 6.65
C GLU A 17 -3.39 -6.48 6.68
N GLU A 18 -4.13 -7.35 6.00
CA GLU A 18 -3.81 -8.77 5.92
C GLU A 18 -2.50 -9.02 5.16
N VAL A 19 -2.24 -8.28 4.08
CA VAL A 19 -0.96 -8.34 3.36
C VAL A 19 0.19 -7.91 4.26
N LEU A 20 0.05 -6.82 5.03
CA LEU A 20 1.08 -6.39 5.99
C LEU A 20 1.31 -7.42 7.10
N LYS A 21 0.26 -8.08 7.60
CA LYS A 21 0.39 -9.18 8.57
C LYS A 21 1.17 -10.36 7.98
N ASP A 22 0.91 -10.74 6.73
CA ASP A 22 1.66 -11.82 6.05
C ASP A 22 3.13 -11.45 5.82
N ILE A 23 3.42 -10.23 5.33
CA ILE A 23 4.78 -9.71 5.17
C ILE A 23 5.55 -9.74 6.50
N LYS A 24 4.89 -9.29 7.58
CA LYS A 24 5.47 -9.32 8.94
C LYS A 24 5.75 -10.74 9.42
N LYS A 25 4.82 -11.69 9.22
CA LYS A 25 5.02 -13.12 9.55
C LYS A 25 6.22 -13.72 8.81
N ARG A 26 6.49 -13.27 7.58
CA ARG A 26 7.64 -13.69 6.77
C ARG A 26 8.95 -12.98 7.12
N ASN A 27 8.95 -12.09 8.11
CA ASN A 27 10.08 -11.29 8.57
C ASN A 27 10.74 -10.47 7.43
N ILE A 28 9.93 -9.92 6.54
CA ILE A 28 10.38 -9.07 5.43
C ILE A 28 10.26 -7.61 5.88
N LYS A 29 11.38 -6.87 5.86
CA LYS A 29 11.44 -5.47 6.32
C LYS A 29 11.37 -4.44 5.19
N ASN A 30 11.80 -4.83 3.99
CA ASN A 30 11.81 -3.93 2.84
C ASN A 30 10.53 -4.16 2.04
N ILE A 31 9.69 -3.13 1.94
CA ILE A 31 8.42 -3.17 1.22
C ILE A 31 8.44 -2.06 0.16
N LEU A 32 8.10 -2.42 -1.07
CA LEU A 32 7.91 -1.52 -2.20
C LEU A 32 6.47 -1.59 -2.69
N CYS A 33 5.91 -0.46 -3.10
CA CYS A 33 4.59 -0.36 -3.71
C CYS A 33 4.68 0.21 -5.13
N ALA A 34 3.98 -0.43 -6.09
CA ALA A 34 3.94 0.02 -7.47
C ALA A 34 2.90 1.13 -7.74
N GLY A 35 2.28 1.69 -6.69
CA GLY A 35 1.28 2.75 -6.78
C GLY A 35 -0.15 2.22 -6.68
N ASP A 36 -1.10 3.11 -7.00
CA ASP A 36 -2.55 2.90 -6.89
C ASP A 36 -2.95 2.55 -5.45
N ILE A 37 -2.49 3.39 -4.52
CA ILE A 37 -2.79 3.30 -3.09
C ILE A 37 -4.24 3.73 -2.83
N VAL A 38 -4.68 4.79 -3.50
CA VAL A 38 -6.05 5.31 -3.44
C VAL A 38 -6.86 4.87 -4.66
N GLY A 39 -8.13 5.25 -4.72
CA GLY A 39 -9.04 4.85 -5.80
C GLY A 39 -10.42 4.49 -5.27
N PHE A 40 -10.89 3.30 -5.65
CA PHE A 40 -12.27 2.86 -5.49
C PHE A 40 -12.71 2.54 -4.06
N GLY A 41 -11.79 2.08 -3.21
CA GLY A 41 -12.10 1.63 -1.86
C GLY A 41 -12.45 2.78 -0.91
N ALA A 42 -13.11 2.44 0.20
CA ALA A 42 -13.70 3.42 1.11
C ALA A 42 -12.70 4.09 2.06
N ASN A 43 -11.45 3.62 2.14
CA ASN A 43 -10.50 3.96 3.22
C ASN A 43 -9.16 4.51 2.69
N PRO A 44 -9.15 5.57 1.84
CA PRO A 44 -7.92 6.05 1.21
C PRO A 44 -6.93 6.65 2.22
N ASN A 45 -7.42 7.37 3.23
CA ASN A 45 -6.58 8.04 4.22
C ASN A 45 -5.87 7.03 5.12
N GLU A 46 -6.59 5.99 5.54
CA GLU A 46 -6.09 4.90 6.37
C GLU A 46 -5.01 4.12 5.61
N CYS A 47 -5.24 3.79 4.33
CA CYS A 47 -4.24 3.16 3.48
C CYS A 47 -2.99 4.03 3.31
N CYS A 48 -3.13 5.33 3.01
CA CYS A 48 -1.99 6.24 2.95
C CYS A 48 -1.24 6.35 4.28
N LYS A 49 -1.97 6.34 5.41
CA LYS A 49 -1.36 6.34 6.75
C LYS A 49 -0.53 5.08 6.98
N LEU A 50 -1.05 3.90 6.62
CA LEU A 50 -0.33 2.64 6.76
C LEU A 50 0.92 2.59 5.87
N VAL A 51 0.85 3.10 4.63
CA VAL A 51 2.02 3.24 3.75
C VAL A 51 3.12 4.08 4.43
N LYS A 52 2.73 5.22 5.01
CA LYS A 52 3.64 6.12 5.73
C LYS A 52 4.22 5.47 7.00
N ASP A 53 3.37 4.92 7.87
CA ASP A 53 3.78 4.33 9.15
C ASP A 53 4.73 3.13 8.97
N ASN A 54 4.56 2.37 7.88
CA ASN A 54 5.42 1.22 7.55
C ASN A 54 6.64 1.59 6.68
N ASN A 55 6.88 2.88 6.40
CA ASN A 55 7.97 3.36 5.54
C ASN A 55 8.02 2.66 4.17
N ILE A 56 6.86 2.42 3.56
CA ILE A 56 6.77 1.75 2.26
C ILE A 56 7.14 2.75 1.17
N VAL A 57 8.17 2.43 0.38
CA VAL A 57 8.55 3.24 -0.77
C VAL A 57 7.59 2.95 -1.90
N SER A 58 6.93 3.98 -2.44
CA SER A 58 5.97 3.85 -3.52
C SER A 58 6.31 4.74 -4.70
N VAL A 59 5.97 4.28 -5.90
CA VAL A 59 5.75 5.17 -7.06
C VAL A 59 4.29 5.65 -7.07
N LYS A 60 4.00 6.69 -7.85
CA LYS A 60 2.64 7.21 -8.03
C LYS A 60 1.96 6.44 -9.16
N GLY A 61 0.81 5.81 -8.89
CA GLY A 61 -0.01 5.14 -9.90
C GLY A 61 -0.97 6.10 -10.61
N ASN A 62 -1.68 5.62 -11.63
CA ASN A 62 -2.61 6.47 -12.38
C ASN A 62 -3.85 6.85 -11.55
N PHE A 63 -4.39 5.94 -10.74
CA PHE A 63 -5.52 6.27 -9.86
C PHE A 63 -5.12 7.24 -8.74
N ASP A 64 -3.87 7.17 -8.27
CA ASP A 64 -3.34 8.18 -7.35
C ASP A 64 -3.28 9.58 -7.98
N VAL A 65 -3.18 9.70 -9.31
CA VAL A 65 -3.25 10.98 -10.00
C VAL A 65 -4.71 11.43 -10.13
N ASP A 66 -5.56 10.55 -10.63
CA ASP A 66 -6.94 10.88 -11.02
C ASP A 66 -7.84 11.27 -9.83
N VAL A 67 -7.55 10.75 -8.62
CA VAL A 67 -8.34 11.04 -7.42
C VAL A 67 -7.94 12.35 -6.72
N ILE A 68 -6.76 12.91 -7.05
CA ILE A 68 -6.22 14.11 -6.37
C ILE A 68 -6.71 15.44 -7.02
N THR A 69 -7.44 15.37 -8.15
CA THR A 69 -8.07 16.53 -8.82
C THR A 69 -9.41 16.92 -8.24
#